data_AF-A0A1A7KP20-F1
#
_entry.id   AF-A0A1A7KP20-F1
#
_cell.length_a   1.000
_cell.length_b   1.000
_cell.length_c   1.000
_cell.angle_alpha   90.00
_cell.angle_beta   90.00
_cell.angle_gamma   90.00
#
_symmetry.space_group_name_H-M   'P 1'
#
loop_
_entity.id
_entity.type
_entity.pdbx_description
1 polymer ?
#
loop_
_entity_poly.entity_id
_entity_poly.type
_entity_poly.pdbx_seq_one_letter_code
_entity_poly.pdbx_strand_id
1 'polypeptide(L)'
;MESNKFNFYQFLEENGYEKEVIRERSGETFCTNYQKNIAPETWNAITIHKNKTFSAASPSLGLVYKEREQPSTAEEARVILDVIEKE
;
A
#
# COMPACT_ATOMS: atom_id res chain seq x y z
N MET A 1 -23.26 15.60 8.52
CA MET A 1 -22.94 14.36 7.78
C MET A 1 -21.46 14.39 7.52
N GLU A 2 -20.68 13.64 8.30
CA GLU A 2 -19.25 13.48 8.00
C GLU A 2 -19.16 12.77 6.65
N SER A 3 -18.63 13.47 5.64
CA SER A 3 -18.23 12.82 4.40
C SER A 3 -17.24 11.73 4.78
N ASN A 4 -17.58 10.46 4.54
CA ASN A 4 -16.66 9.34 4.74
C ASN A 4 -15.48 9.54 3.78
N LYS A 5 -14.47 10.28 4.24
CA LYS A 5 -13.23 10.52 3.51
C LYS A 5 -12.61 9.15 3.28
N PHE A 6 -12.28 8.85 2.02
CA PHE A 6 -11.66 7.60 1.64
C PHE A 6 -10.44 7.31 2.51
N ASN A 7 -10.37 6.09 3.04
CA ASN A 7 -9.30 5.63 3.91
C ASN A 7 -8.49 4.55 3.18
N PHE A 8 -7.33 4.94 2.66
CA PHE A 8 -6.49 4.03 1.89
C PHE A 8 -5.99 2.83 2.72
N TYR A 9 -5.68 3.02 4.00
CA TYR A 9 -5.22 1.94 4.89
C TYR A 9 -6.29 0.86 5.03
N GLN A 10 -7.54 1.27 5.30
CA GLN A 10 -8.67 0.36 5.40
C GLN A 10 -8.95 -0.33 4.07
N PHE A 11 -8.88 0.41 2.96
CA PHE A 11 -9.05 -0.15 1.62
C PHE A 11 -8.03 -1.27 1.34
N LEU A 12 -6.77 -1.12 1.73
CA LEU A 12 -5.76 -2.18 1.56
C LEU A 12 -6.11 -3.44 2.37
N GLU A 13 -6.45 -3.27 3.65
CA GLU A 13 -6.83 -4.39 4.52
C GLU A 13 -8.07 -5.13 3.99
N GLU A 14 -9.08 -4.39 3.49
CA GLU A 14 -10.28 -4.96 2.86
C GLU A 14 -9.99 -5.70 1.54
N ASN A 15 -8.88 -5.39 0.86
CA ASN A 15 -8.44 -6.08 -0.35
C ASN A 15 -7.43 -7.21 -0.09
N GLY A 16 -7.27 -7.60 1.18
CA GLY A 16 -6.47 -8.76 1.58
C GLY A 16 -4.99 -8.46 1.81
N TYR A 17 -4.61 -7.20 1.97
CA TYR A 17 -3.24 -6.85 2.35
C TYR A 17 -3.02 -7.02 3.84
N GLU A 18 -1.92 -7.69 4.18
CA GLU A 18 -1.43 -7.86 5.54
C GLU A 18 -0.58 -6.65 5.92
N LYS A 19 -0.84 -6.10 7.11
CA LYS A 19 -0.19 -4.90 7.63
C LYS A 19 0.96 -5.23 8.57
N GLU A 20 2.10 -4.62 8.33
CA GLU A 20 3.26 -4.61 9.22
C GLU A 20 3.68 -3.16 9.54
N VAL A 21 3.88 -2.85 10.81
CA VAL A 21 4.37 -1.53 11.25
C VAL A 21 5.84 -1.63 11.61
N ILE A 22 6.69 -0.98 10.81
CA ILE A 22 8.13 -0.93 11.05
C ILE A 22 8.44 0.32 11.86
N ARG A 23 9.19 0.16 12.95
CA ARG A 23 9.52 1.24 13.89
C ARG A 23 11.01 1.53 13.91
N GLU A 24 11.35 2.79 14.14
CA GLU A 24 12.70 3.21 14.45
C GLU A 24 13.08 2.84 15.89
N ARG A 25 14.37 2.97 16.24
CA ARG A 25 14.86 2.75 17.61
C ARG A 25 14.18 3.66 18.64
N SER A 26 13.70 4.83 18.23
CA SER A 26 12.93 5.77 19.05
C SER A 26 11.55 5.25 19.45
N GLY A 27 11.06 4.19 18.79
CA GLY A 27 9.70 3.68 18.92
C GLY A 27 8.70 4.37 17.99
N GLU A 28 9.12 5.41 17.26
CA GLU A 28 8.32 6.06 16.23
C GLU A 28 8.13 5.15 15.01
N THR A 29 7.02 5.32 14.29
CA THR A 29 6.78 4.60 13.04
C THR A 29 7.72 5.12 11.95
N PHE A 30 8.51 4.22 11.38
CA PHE A 30 9.33 4.47 10.20
C PHE A 30 8.44 4.41 8.94
N CYS A 31 7.75 3.29 8.77
CA CYS A 31 6.77 3.08 7.71
C CYS A 31 5.76 2.00 8.11
N THR A 32 4.67 1.91 7.35
CA THR A 32 3.73 0.79 7.40
C THR A 32 3.80 0.05 6.08
N ASN A 33 4.18 -1.22 6.11
CA ASN A 33 4.24 -2.08 4.95
C ASN A 33 2.94 -2.88 4.84
N TYR A 34 2.43 -2.99 3.62
CA TYR A 34 1.26 -3.78 3.27
C TYR A 34 1.68 -4.79 2.21
N GLN A 35 1.49 -6.08 2.46
CA GLN A 35 1.85 -7.13 1.50
C GLN A 35 0.66 -8.05 1.24
N LYS A 36 0.57 -8.54 0.01
CA LYS A 36 -0.47 -9.49 -0.38
C LYS A 36 0.15 -10.60 -1.22
N ASN A 37 -0.23 -11.82 -0.89
CA ASN A 37 0.04 -12.99 -1.71
C ASN A 37 -0.90 -12.95 -2.92
N ILE A 38 -0.35 -12.83 -4.12
CA ILE A 38 -1.14 -12.74 -5.35
C ILE A 38 -1.10 -14.05 -6.16
N ALA A 39 -0.08 -14.90 -5.93
CA ALA A 39 0.09 -16.23 -6.52
C ALA A 39 1.04 -17.07 -5.65
N PRO A 40 1.11 -18.41 -5.82
CA PRO A 40 2.05 -19.24 -5.09
C PRO A 40 3.47 -18.64 -5.08
N GLU A 41 3.98 -18.37 -3.86
CA GLU A 41 5.30 -17.77 -3.61
C GLU A 41 5.52 -16.36 -4.20
N THR A 42 4.45 -15.71 -4.69
CA THR A 42 4.49 -14.40 -5.34
C THR A 42 3.77 -13.35 -4.48
N TRP A 43 4.51 -12.34 -4.03
CA TRP A 43 4.01 -11.30 -3.14
C TRP A 43 4.30 -9.92 -3.70
N ASN A 44 3.30 -9.04 -3.68
CA ASN A 44 3.51 -7.62 -3.94
C ASN A 44 3.62 -6.83 -2.62
N ALA A 45 3.94 -5.54 -2.73
CA ALA A 45 4.06 -4.68 -1.54
C ALA A 45 3.65 -3.23 -1.82
N ILE A 46 3.05 -2.60 -0.81
CA ILE A 46 2.79 -1.17 -0.71
C ILE A 46 3.37 -0.69 0.62
N THR A 47 4.30 0.25 0.59
CA THR A 47 4.85 0.87 1.79
C THR A 47 4.31 2.28 1.92
N ILE A 48 3.64 2.57 3.03
CA ILE A 48 3.23 3.92 3.42
C ILE A 48 4.32 4.53 4.31
N HIS A 49 4.91 5.63 3.85
CA HIS A 49 6.02 6.31 4.51
C HIS A 49 5.53 7.23 5.62
N LYS A 50 6.44 7.62 6.52
CA LYS A 50 6.18 8.56 7.62
C LYS A 50 5.57 9.89 7.14
N ASN A 51 6.02 10.40 5.99
CA ASN A 51 5.52 11.62 5.36
C ASN A 51 4.16 11.45 4.63
N LYS A 52 3.49 10.31 4.78
CA LYS A 52 2.19 10.00 4.18
C LYS A 52 2.20 9.86 2.67
N THR A 53 3.35 9.72 2.02
CA THR A 53 3.42 9.20 0.65
C THR A 53 3.48 7.67 0.66
N PHE A 54 3.32 7.04 -0.50
CA PHE A 54 3.45 5.61 -0.67
C PHE A 54 4.45 5.24 -1.78
N SER A 55 5.08 4.08 -1.62
CA SER A 55 5.76 3.37 -2.69
C SER A 55 5.10 2.02 -2.88
N ALA A 56 5.10 1.49 -4.09
CA ALA A 56 4.53 0.17 -4.35
C ALA A 56 5.31 -0.57 -5.43
N ALA A 57 5.44 -1.88 -5.22
CA ALA A 57 6.19 -2.77 -6.08
C ALA A 57 5.33 -3.91 -6.59
N SER A 58 5.47 -4.21 -7.87
CA SER A 58 4.97 -5.39 -8.55
C SER A 58 6.08 -6.46 -8.57
N PRO A 59 5.74 -7.75 -8.45
CA PRO A 59 6.68 -8.84 -8.68
C PRO A 59 7.29 -8.85 -10.09
N SER A 60 6.52 -8.45 -11.10
CA SER A 60 6.91 -8.51 -12.51
C SER A 60 7.55 -7.21 -13.01
N LEU A 61 7.10 -6.06 -12.49
CA LEU A 61 7.57 -4.74 -12.94
C LEU A 61 8.59 -4.10 -11.97
N GLY A 62 8.80 -4.68 -10.79
CA GLY A 62 9.62 -4.07 -9.74
C GLY A 62 8.94 -2.85 -9.12
N LEU A 63 9.70 -1.79 -8.80
CA LEU A 63 9.18 -0.58 -8.17
C LEU A 63 8.39 0.28 -9.19
N VAL A 64 7.07 0.21 -9.13
CA VAL A 64 6.17 0.93 -10.05
C VAL A 64 5.90 2.36 -9.56
N TYR A 65 5.65 2.50 -8.25
CA TYR A 65 5.35 3.78 -7.63
C TYR A 65 6.42 4.10 -6.58
N LYS A 66 6.93 5.34 -6.63
CA LYS A 66 7.92 5.84 -5.69
C LYS A 66 7.43 7.14 -5.06
N GLU A 67 7.23 7.11 -3.74
CA GLU A 67 6.88 8.26 -2.90
C GLU A 67 5.75 9.14 -3.47
N ARG A 68 4.69 8.52 -3.99
CA ARG A 68 3.51 9.20 -4.51
C ARG A 68 2.53 9.58 -3.40
N GLU A 69 1.70 10.59 -3.62
CA GLU A 69 0.60 10.89 -2.72
C GLU A 69 -0.38 9.71 -2.65
N GLN A 70 -0.93 9.45 -1.47
CA GLN A 70 -1.94 8.41 -1.31
C GLN A 70 -3.19 8.72 -2.16
N PRO A 71 -3.83 7.69 -2.74
CA PRO A 71 -5.08 7.87 -3.45
C PRO A 71 -6.15 8.48 -2.55
N SER A 72 -6.98 9.32 -3.15
CA SER A 72 -8.08 10.04 -2.49
C SER A 72 -9.44 9.38 -2.71
N THR A 73 -9.50 8.38 -3.58
CA THR A 73 -10.71 7.62 -3.93
C THR A 73 -10.42 6.13 -4.06
N ALA A 74 -11.47 5.31 -3.99
CA ALA A 74 -11.36 3.86 -4.19
C ALA A 74 -10.98 3.52 -5.63
N GLU A 75 -11.40 4.33 -6.60
CA GLU A 75 -11.07 4.19 -8.01
C GLU A 75 -9.58 4.37 -8.26
N GLU A 76 -8.97 5.44 -7.70
CA GLU A 76 -7.53 5.66 -7.78
C GLU A 76 -6.75 4.52 -7.10
N ALA A 77 -7.23 4.06 -5.94
CA ALA A 77 -6.60 2.95 -5.23
C ALA A 77 -6.67 1.63 -5.99
N ARG A 78 -7.79 1.33 -6.66
CA ARG A 78 -7.95 0.16 -7.53
C ARG A 78 -6.98 0.17 -8.70
N VAL A 79 -6.79 1.31 -9.36
CA VAL A 79 -5.80 1.43 -10.45
C VAL A 79 -4.39 1.08 -9.97
N ILE A 80 -4.03 1.47 -8.75
CA ILE A 80 -2.74 1.09 -8.16
C ILE A 80 -2.65 -0.44 -7.99
N LEU A 81 -3.68 -1.06 -7.39
CA LEU A 81 -3.71 -2.52 -7.19
C LEU A 81 -3.62 -3.27 -8.52
N ASP A 82 -4.42 -2.88 -9.51
CA ASP A 82 -4.44 -3.49 -10.86
C ASP A 82 -3.07 -3.44 -11.55
N VAL A 83 -2.22 -2.47 -11.23
CA VAL A 83 -0.87 -2.37 -11.78
C VAL A 83 0.11 -3.25 -11.01
N ILE A 84 0.03 -3.28 -9.68
CA ILE A 84 1.01 -4.01 -8.85
C ILE A 84 0.67 -5.48 -8.61
N GLU A 85 -0.56 -5.89 -8.88
CA GLU A 85 -1.02 -7.29 -8.84
C GLU A 85 -0.85 -7.99 -10.20
N LYS A 86 -0.32 -7.33 -11.23
CA LYS A 86 0.02 -7.98 -12.50
C LYS A 86 1.22 -8.90 -12.35
N GLU A 87 1.01 -10.16 -12.72
CA GLU A 87 2.04 -11.17 -12.96
C GLU A 87 2.79 -10.95 -14.27
#